data_AF-K9XJ55-F1
#
_entry.id   AF-K9XJ55-F1
#
_cell.length_a   1.000
_cell.length_b   1.000
_cell.length_c   1.000
_cell.angle_alpha   90.00
_cell.angle_beta   90.00
_cell.angle_gamma   90.00
#
_symmetry.space_group_name_H-M   'P 1'
#
loop_
_entity.id
_entity.type
_entity.pdbx_description
1 polymer ?
#
loop_
_entity_poly.entity_id
_entity_poly.type
_entity_poly.pdbx_seq_one_letter_code
_entity_poly.pdbx_strand_id
1 'polypeptide(L)'
;MLRLINSSVRNIKIHAIGDRSQRPRNQWQWRLVLMVVLLGGLFGIKNAAADTSRNQSSHQAVRNSHIPVLLGLYTPNYLGLQRVIDRELRQVDNWAGKRHSLAGFFMDIEDSNPAYNIKERLEILRRNGYTAFINLDSTRSAAQIARGDVDQSLRKLAQAYADWSKQGSGRMAFIAPFQEMNIPGETYSKDPQNFKLAYQRIQTIFTEAGVAPGAVRWVFAPNGWSENAQHRFENYYPGSARVDVVAFSSYNWGHCRNASWKQWKTPQEVFESDIQRMRVMAPGKPIFIAQTATTSYTQSGATSSAKDRWLRDAYAQLAAMGVRGILYFNIDKECDWAFYSDRDRNSAGYRDAVALPAFGYVAPANLARMELSR
;
A
#
# COMPACT_ATOMS: atom_id res chain seq x y z
N MET A 1 -3.55 -22.59 8.66
CA MET A 1 -2.37 -23.20 8.05
C MET A 1 -1.50 -22.18 7.30
N LEU A 2 -1.97 -20.96 6.98
CA LEU A 2 -1.14 -19.84 6.53
C LEU A 2 -0.75 -18.94 7.73
N ARG A 3 0.10 -19.43 8.64
CA ARG A 3 0.47 -18.69 9.87
C ARG A 3 1.69 -17.77 9.74
N LEU A 4 2.15 -17.50 8.51
CA LEU A 4 3.48 -16.90 8.30
C LEU A 4 3.44 -15.42 7.90
N ILE A 5 2.44 -14.92 7.17
CA ILE A 5 2.43 -13.55 6.63
C ILE A 5 2.60 -12.46 7.70
N ASN A 6 2.17 -12.69 8.95
CA ASN A 6 2.01 -11.60 9.93
C ASN A 6 3.01 -11.56 11.12
N SER A 7 3.47 -12.69 11.67
CA SER A 7 4.14 -12.70 12.99
C SER A 7 5.47 -11.93 13.10
N SER A 8 6.25 -11.86 12.02
CA SER A 8 7.52 -11.12 11.98
C SER A 8 7.37 -9.61 11.75
N VAL A 9 6.28 -9.18 11.10
CA VAL A 9 6.03 -7.75 10.78
C VAL A 9 5.37 -7.05 11.97
N ARG A 10 4.48 -7.73 12.71
CA ARG A 10 3.83 -7.19 13.92
C ARG A 10 4.78 -6.86 15.07
N ASN A 11 5.92 -7.54 15.17
CA ASN A 11 6.77 -7.51 16.38
C ASN A 11 7.89 -6.45 16.39
N ILE A 12 7.86 -5.44 15.50
CA ILE A 12 8.82 -4.32 15.55
C ILE A 12 8.46 -3.35 16.69
N LYS A 13 8.72 -3.78 17.93
CA LYS A 13 8.60 -2.95 19.14
C LYS A 13 9.80 -2.00 19.23
N ILE A 14 9.54 -0.70 19.11
CA ILE A 14 10.55 0.33 19.43
C ILE A 14 10.77 0.32 20.95
N HIS A 15 11.96 -0.07 21.39
CA HIS A 15 12.42 0.29 22.73
C HIS A 15 12.74 1.78 22.72
N ALA A 16 12.09 2.55 23.58
CA ALA A 16 12.41 3.96 23.78
C ALA A 16 13.83 4.06 24.37
N ILE A 17 14.79 4.52 23.58
CA ILE A 17 16.12 4.87 24.10
C ILE A 17 15.96 6.18 24.88
N GLY A 18 15.82 6.03 26.19
CA GLY A 18 15.73 7.16 27.12
C GLY A 18 17.03 7.96 27.16
N ASP A 19 16.89 9.26 27.38
CA ASP A 19 17.97 10.21 27.54
C ASP A 19 18.96 9.76 28.64
N ARG A 20 20.24 9.65 28.27
CA ARG A 20 21.36 9.78 29.20
C ARG A 20 22.44 10.67 28.60
N SER A 21 22.32 11.95 28.92
CA SER A 21 23.46 12.84 29.06
C SER A 21 24.66 12.16 29.74
N GLN A 22 25.82 12.18 29.08
CA GLN A 22 27.09 12.63 29.66
C GLN A 22 28.16 12.75 28.55
N ARG A 23 28.79 13.92 28.45
CA ARG A 23 30.05 14.09 27.72
C ARG A 23 31.21 13.66 28.64
N PRO A 24 32.37 13.32 28.07
CA PRO A 24 33.45 14.30 28.23
C PRO A 24 34.13 14.70 26.92
N ARG A 25 34.94 15.76 27.03
CA ARG A 25 35.76 16.32 25.95
C ARG A 25 36.88 15.35 25.56
N ASN A 26 37.34 15.42 24.32
CA ASN A 26 38.76 15.69 24.06
C ASN A 26 38.96 16.38 22.71
N GLN A 27 39.98 17.24 22.63
CA GLN A 27 40.28 18.05 21.46
C GLN A 27 41.35 17.36 20.60
N TRP A 28 41.25 17.50 19.27
CA TRP A 28 42.40 17.76 18.41
C TRP A 28 41.97 18.71 17.29
N GLN A 29 42.78 19.74 17.03
CA GLN A 29 42.53 20.78 16.03
C GLN A 29 43.28 20.47 14.73
N TRP A 30 42.77 20.91 13.58
CA TRP A 30 43.58 21.49 12.48
C TRP A 30 42.77 22.50 11.64
N ARG A 31 43.48 23.45 11.00
CA ARG A 31 43.04 24.59 10.15
C ARG A 31 43.55 24.39 8.71
N LEU A 32 43.11 25.07 7.63
CA LEU A 32 42.10 26.14 7.36
C LEU A 32 41.44 25.79 5.98
N VAL A 33 40.62 26.59 5.26
CA VAL A 33 40.86 27.86 4.53
C VAL A 33 39.49 28.37 3.98
N LEU A 34 39.29 29.69 3.88
CA LEU A 34 38.13 30.36 3.24
C LEU A 34 38.42 30.72 1.76
N MET A 35 37.39 30.85 0.91
CA MET A 35 36.97 32.15 0.35
C MET A 35 35.67 32.11 -0.48
N VAL A 36 35.07 33.30 -0.67
CA VAL A 36 33.78 33.62 -1.31
C VAL A 36 34.01 34.59 -2.47
N VAL A 37 33.32 34.45 -3.61
CA VAL A 37 33.01 35.57 -4.53
C VAL A 37 31.62 35.37 -5.19
N LEU A 38 30.88 36.47 -5.35
CA LEU A 38 29.61 36.63 -6.09
C LEU A 38 29.86 37.32 -7.45
N LEU A 39 29.01 37.06 -8.45
CA LEU A 39 28.59 37.91 -9.60
C LEU A 39 27.66 37.03 -10.49
N GLY A 40 26.63 37.50 -11.19
CA GLY A 40 26.14 38.86 -11.46
C GLY A 40 26.00 39.08 -12.97
N GLY A 41 24.78 39.03 -13.54
CA GLY A 41 24.58 39.22 -14.99
C GLY A 41 23.12 39.23 -15.44
N LEU A 42 22.62 40.41 -15.83
CA LEU A 42 21.31 40.66 -16.46
C LEU A 42 21.45 40.81 -17.97
N PHE A 43 20.57 40.20 -18.77
CA PHE A 43 20.11 40.63 -20.11
C PHE A 43 18.94 39.69 -20.52
N GLY A 44 17.85 40.11 -21.15
CA GLY A 44 17.34 41.45 -21.47
C GLY A 44 15.89 41.34 -21.97
N ILE A 45 15.09 42.39 -21.79
CA ILE A 45 13.65 42.39 -22.18
C ILE A 45 13.52 42.65 -23.69
N LYS A 46 12.63 41.90 -24.36
CA LYS A 46 12.03 42.32 -25.63
C LYS A 46 10.51 42.23 -25.55
N ASN A 47 9.85 43.38 -25.55
CA ASN A 47 8.43 43.49 -25.88
C ASN A 47 8.28 43.39 -27.40
N ALA A 48 7.32 42.59 -27.86
CA ALA A 48 6.71 42.72 -29.18
C ALA A 48 5.20 42.64 -28.96
N ALA A 49 4.48 43.66 -29.39
CA ALA A 49 3.03 43.74 -29.24
C ALA A 49 2.32 43.09 -30.43
N ALA A 50 1.13 42.57 -30.16
CA ALA A 50 0.02 42.31 -31.09
C ALA A 50 0.36 41.70 -32.46
N ASP A 51 0.02 40.42 -32.62
CA ASP A 51 -0.80 40.03 -33.77
C ASP A 51 -2.06 39.30 -33.27
N THR A 52 -3.21 39.77 -33.73
CA THR A 52 -4.53 39.28 -33.31
C THR A 52 -5.20 38.55 -34.46
N SER A 53 -5.80 37.40 -34.14
CA SER A 53 -6.61 36.54 -35.03
C SER A 53 -5.86 35.56 -35.94
N ARG A 54 -5.65 34.34 -35.44
CA ARG A 54 -6.00 33.12 -36.19
C ARG A 54 -6.23 31.93 -35.24
N ASN A 55 -7.39 31.28 -35.40
CA ASN A 55 -7.78 29.95 -34.92
C ASN A 55 -7.55 29.69 -33.41
N GLN A 56 -8.54 29.81 -32.53
CA GLN A 56 -9.70 28.91 -32.46
C GLN A 56 -9.38 27.42 -32.77
N SER A 57 -8.31 26.88 -32.17
CA SER A 57 -8.07 25.42 -32.11
C SER A 57 -7.45 24.93 -30.80
N SER A 58 -7.54 25.71 -29.71
CA SER A 58 -7.04 25.35 -28.37
C SER A 58 -8.08 24.68 -27.46
N HIS A 59 -9.36 24.64 -27.85
CA HIS A 59 -10.47 24.09 -27.06
C HIS A 59 -10.94 22.70 -27.53
N GLN A 60 -10.04 21.82 -27.97
CA GLN A 60 -10.38 20.40 -28.17
C GLN A 60 -9.24 19.40 -27.97
N ALA A 61 -8.26 19.76 -27.14
CA ALA A 61 -7.51 18.73 -26.40
C ALA A 61 -8.35 18.29 -25.18
N VAL A 62 -9.43 17.52 -25.43
CA VAL A 62 -9.98 16.65 -24.39
C VAL A 62 -8.87 15.64 -24.10
N ARG A 63 -8.01 15.97 -23.14
CA ARG A 63 -7.16 14.98 -22.50
C ARG A 63 -8.13 13.98 -21.87
N ASN A 64 -8.34 12.85 -22.54
CA ASN A 64 -8.90 11.65 -21.94
C ASN A 64 -8.04 11.36 -20.72
N SER A 65 -8.45 11.85 -19.55
CA SER A 65 -7.69 11.81 -18.32
C SER A 65 -7.76 10.39 -17.80
N HIS A 66 -6.96 9.52 -18.43
CA HIS A 66 -6.77 8.14 -18.03
C HIS A 66 -6.30 8.17 -16.59
N ILE A 67 -7.22 7.80 -15.70
CA ILE A 67 -6.97 7.75 -14.27
C ILE A 67 -5.88 6.68 -14.09
N PRO A 68 -4.67 7.01 -13.61
CA PRO A 68 -3.54 6.08 -13.62
C PRO A 68 -3.82 4.89 -12.70
N VAL A 69 -3.18 3.75 -12.99
CA VAL A 69 -3.10 2.62 -12.06
C VAL A 69 -2.08 2.98 -10.98
N LEU A 70 -2.50 2.93 -9.73
CA LEU A 70 -1.69 3.31 -8.58
C LEU A 70 -0.70 2.20 -8.23
N LEU A 71 0.59 2.54 -8.14
CA LEU A 71 1.64 1.64 -7.65
C LEU A 71 1.74 1.73 -6.12
N GLY A 72 1.84 0.58 -5.46
CA GLY A 72 2.04 0.47 -4.03
C GLY A 72 3.08 -0.60 -3.63
N LEU A 73 3.66 -0.44 -2.44
CA LEU A 73 4.73 -1.30 -1.95
C LEU A 73 4.57 -1.61 -0.46
N TYR A 74 4.78 -2.88 -0.08
CA TYR A 74 5.12 -3.26 1.29
C TYR A 74 6.63 -3.44 1.39
N THR A 75 7.23 -2.96 2.49
CA THR A 75 8.67 -3.07 2.74
C THR A 75 8.92 -3.61 4.15
N PRO A 76 10.10 -4.19 4.45
CA PRO A 76 10.28 -4.99 5.66
C PRO A 76 10.31 -4.19 6.97
N ASN A 77 10.60 -2.88 6.94
CA ASN A 77 10.81 -2.09 8.15
C ASN A 77 9.69 -1.08 8.45
N TYR A 78 9.70 -0.58 9.69
CA TYR A 78 8.70 0.36 10.21
C TYR A 78 8.67 1.69 9.43
N LEU A 79 7.60 1.90 8.66
CA LEU A 79 7.38 3.06 7.78
C LEU A 79 7.13 4.41 8.50
N GLY A 80 7.28 4.47 9.83
CA GLY A 80 7.27 5.73 10.59
C GLY A 80 8.67 6.23 10.95
N LEU A 81 9.67 5.94 10.12
CA LEU A 81 11.04 6.45 10.26
C LEU A 81 11.52 6.98 8.90
N GLN A 82 11.97 8.24 8.83
CA GLN A 82 12.43 8.85 7.58
C GLN A 82 13.51 8.01 6.88
N ARG A 83 14.48 7.46 7.63
CA ARG A 83 15.53 6.56 7.11
C ARG A 83 15.00 5.31 6.40
N VAL A 84 13.81 4.84 6.75
CA VAL A 84 13.16 3.67 6.13
C VAL A 84 12.48 4.12 4.84
N ILE A 85 11.78 5.27 4.86
CA ILE A 85 11.20 5.86 3.65
C ILE A 85 12.27 6.11 2.58
N ASP A 86 13.41 6.68 2.98
CA ASP A 86 14.51 6.99 2.07
C ASP A 86 15.13 5.73 1.46
N ARG A 87 15.34 4.67 2.25
CA ARG A 87 15.99 3.43 1.80
C ARG A 87 15.07 2.43 1.12
N GLU A 88 13.78 2.38 1.46
CA GLU A 88 12.89 1.29 1.04
C GLU A 88 11.78 1.74 0.09
N LEU A 89 11.36 3.02 0.13
CA LEU A 89 10.40 3.56 -0.84
C LEU A 89 11.10 4.42 -1.90
N ARG A 90 11.83 5.46 -1.48
CA ARG A 90 12.47 6.41 -2.42
C ARG A 90 13.56 5.76 -3.27
N GLN A 91 14.35 4.83 -2.73
CA GLN A 91 15.33 4.10 -3.54
C GLN A 91 14.66 3.24 -4.62
N VAL A 92 13.55 2.55 -4.28
CA VAL A 92 12.77 1.79 -5.26
C VAL A 92 12.20 2.72 -6.33
N ASP A 93 11.63 3.85 -5.94
CA ASP A 93 11.10 4.86 -6.87
C ASP A 93 12.18 5.37 -7.85
N ASN A 94 13.37 5.67 -7.32
CA ASN A 94 14.51 6.18 -8.08
C ASN A 94 15.06 5.10 -9.03
N TRP A 95 15.23 3.87 -8.56
CA TRP A 95 15.72 2.74 -9.37
C TRP A 95 14.72 2.33 -10.45
N ALA A 96 13.43 2.33 -10.14
CA ALA A 96 12.36 2.01 -11.08
C ALA A 96 12.08 3.13 -12.10
N GLY A 97 12.58 4.35 -11.85
CA GLY A 97 12.22 5.54 -12.64
C GLY A 97 10.73 5.91 -12.56
N LYS A 98 10.01 5.38 -11.56
CA LYS A 98 8.56 5.53 -11.40
C LYS A 98 8.21 5.52 -9.92
N ARG A 99 7.44 6.53 -9.49
CA ARG A 99 7.12 6.76 -8.08
C ARG A 99 5.84 6.05 -7.63
N HIS A 100 5.92 5.36 -6.50
CA HIS A 100 4.77 4.75 -5.83
C HIS A 100 3.83 5.81 -5.23
N SER A 101 2.53 5.55 -5.29
CA SER A 101 1.50 6.37 -4.64
C SER A 101 1.08 5.83 -3.29
N LEU A 102 1.17 4.50 -3.11
CA LEU A 102 0.72 3.80 -1.91
C LEU A 102 1.89 3.17 -1.15
N ALA A 103 1.80 3.12 0.17
CA ALA A 103 2.70 2.35 1.02
C ALA A 103 1.88 1.46 1.96
N GLY A 104 2.09 0.15 1.85
CA GLY A 104 1.33 -0.86 2.58
C GLY A 104 1.98 -1.21 3.92
N PHE A 105 1.17 -1.35 4.98
CA PHE A 105 1.63 -1.90 6.25
C PHE A 105 0.51 -2.60 7.02
N PHE A 106 0.90 -3.26 8.12
CA PHE A 106 0.02 -3.92 9.08
C PHE A 106 0.01 -3.17 10.42
N MET A 107 -1.11 -3.19 11.12
CA MET A 107 -1.26 -2.74 12.50
C MET A 107 -2.42 -3.46 13.18
N ASP A 108 -2.29 -3.79 14.47
CA ASP A 108 -3.38 -4.37 15.25
C ASP A 108 -4.27 -3.27 15.86
N ILE A 109 -5.57 -3.55 16.05
CA ILE A 109 -6.50 -2.70 16.83
C ILE A 109 -5.99 -2.49 18.26
N GLU A 110 -5.31 -3.49 18.81
CA GLU A 110 -4.78 -3.52 20.17
C GLU A 110 -3.34 -2.95 20.29
N ASP A 111 -2.90 -2.11 19.34
CA ASP A 111 -1.66 -1.33 19.46
C ASP A 111 -1.59 -0.62 20.82
N SER A 112 -0.44 -0.74 21.51
CA SER A 112 -0.27 -0.21 22.87
C SER A 112 -0.06 1.31 22.92
N ASN A 113 0.27 1.94 21.80
CA ASN A 113 0.50 3.38 21.67
C ASN A 113 0.00 3.92 20.31
N PRO A 114 -1.32 3.85 20.02
CA PRO A 114 -1.87 4.23 18.72
C PRO A 114 -1.70 5.73 18.45
N ALA A 115 -1.73 6.57 19.48
CA ALA A 115 -1.52 8.02 19.38
C ALA A 115 -0.17 8.38 18.74
N TYR A 116 0.89 7.62 19.05
CA TYR A 116 2.19 7.76 18.41
C TYR A 116 2.25 7.00 17.07
N ASN A 117 1.96 5.70 17.10
CA ASN A 117 2.21 4.80 15.96
C ASN A 117 1.40 5.16 14.71
N ILE A 118 0.16 5.64 14.87
CA ILE A 118 -0.69 6.09 13.75
C ILE A 118 -0.19 7.45 13.25
N LYS A 119 -0.12 8.44 14.14
CA LYS A 119 0.20 9.82 13.77
C LYS A 119 1.56 9.93 13.08
N GLU A 120 2.60 9.36 13.67
CA GLU A 120 3.97 9.48 13.12
C GLU A 120 4.11 8.71 11.81
N ARG A 121 3.61 7.46 11.74
CA ARG A 121 3.69 6.64 10.52
C ARG A 121 2.92 7.29 9.37
N LEU A 122 1.69 7.74 9.60
CA LEU A 122 0.86 8.34 8.56
C LEU A 122 1.36 9.73 8.13
N GLU A 123 1.84 10.56 9.07
CA GLU A 123 2.37 11.88 8.73
C GLU A 123 3.73 11.80 8.02
N ILE A 124 4.61 10.86 8.38
CA ILE A 124 5.88 10.61 7.65
C ILE A 124 5.60 10.14 6.23
N LEU A 125 4.69 9.17 6.04
CA LEU A 125 4.29 8.72 4.70
C LEU A 125 3.72 9.89 3.87
N ARG A 126 2.77 10.64 4.43
CA ARG A 126 2.13 11.78 3.75
C ARG A 126 3.13 12.88 3.37
N ARG A 127 4.04 13.26 4.28
CA ARG A 127 5.10 14.25 4.01
C ARG A 127 6.04 13.81 2.89
N ASN A 128 6.28 12.51 2.78
CA ASN A 128 7.05 11.92 1.69
C ASN A 128 6.22 11.60 0.43
N GLY A 129 4.93 11.96 0.41
CA GLY A 129 4.04 11.84 -0.74
C GLY A 129 3.47 10.45 -0.98
N TYR A 130 3.46 9.57 0.02
CA TYR A 130 2.78 8.27 -0.05
C TYR A 130 1.48 8.31 0.75
N THR A 131 0.44 7.65 0.24
CA THR A 131 -0.80 7.37 0.96
C THR A 131 -0.73 5.99 1.58
N ALA A 132 -1.15 5.84 2.83
CA ALA A 132 -1.12 4.55 3.50
C ALA A 132 -2.19 3.59 2.96
N PHE A 133 -1.83 2.31 2.82
CA PHE A 133 -2.74 1.19 2.76
C PHE A 133 -2.55 0.35 4.03
N ILE A 134 -3.57 0.32 4.88
CA ILE A 134 -3.51 -0.21 6.23
C ILE A 134 -4.28 -1.53 6.27
N ASN A 135 -3.55 -2.62 6.46
CA ASN A 135 -4.12 -3.88 6.92
C ASN A 135 -4.36 -3.77 8.43
N LEU A 136 -5.64 -3.75 8.83
CA LEU A 136 -6.04 -3.54 10.21
C LEU A 136 -6.40 -4.90 10.85
N ASP A 137 -5.44 -5.44 11.57
CA ASP A 137 -5.48 -6.72 12.26
C ASP A 137 -6.15 -6.63 13.63
N SER A 138 -6.41 -7.78 14.25
CA SER A 138 -6.68 -7.89 15.68
C SER A 138 -6.22 -9.25 16.20
N THR A 139 -5.98 -9.35 17.50
CA THR A 139 -5.70 -10.61 18.20
C THR A 139 -6.95 -11.37 18.63
N ARG A 140 -8.14 -10.82 18.34
CA ARG A 140 -9.44 -11.41 18.69
C ARG A 140 -10.11 -12.09 17.50
N SER A 141 -11.15 -12.88 17.78
CA SER A 141 -12.00 -13.44 16.73
C SER A 141 -13.02 -12.44 16.22
N ALA A 142 -13.56 -12.68 15.01
CA ALA A 142 -14.57 -11.82 14.42
C ALA A 142 -15.80 -11.68 15.34
N ALA A 143 -16.24 -12.77 15.98
CA ALA A 143 -17.30 -12.76 16.99
C ALA A 143 -16.99 -11.88 18.21
N GLN A 144 -15.77 -11.95 18.76
CA GLN A 144 -15.34 -11.10 19.87
C GLN A 144 -15.37 -9.61 19.46
N ILE A 145 -14.87 -9.29 18.27
CA ILE A 145 -14.83 -7.92 17.75
C ILE A 145 -16.25 -7.41 17.48
N ALA A 146 -17.12 -8.22 16.86
CA ALA A 146 -18.51 -7.88 16.59
C ALA A 146 -19.31 -7.54 17.86
N ARG A 147 -19.09 -8.27 18.96
CA ARG A 147 -19.70 -8.00 20.27
C ARG A 147 -19.14 -6.75 20.97
N GLY A 148 -17.91 -6.36 20.64
CA GLY A 148 -17.25 -5.17 21.17
C GLY A 148 -16.11 -5.43 22.15
N ASP A 149 -15.59 -6.66 22.21
CA ASP A 149 -14.54 -7.07 23.15
C ASP A 149 -13.20 -6.28 22.96
N VAL A 150 -13.07 -5.51 21.87
CA VAL A 150 -11.91 -4.63 21.55
C VAL A 150 -12.25 -3.13 21.49
N ASP A 151 -13.49 -2.73 21.80
CA ASP A 151 -14.01 -1.36 21.62
C ASP A 151 -13.12 -0.28 22.25
N GLN A 152 -12.58 -0.56 23.45
CA GLN A 152 -11.76 0.41 24.17
C GLN A 152 -10.44 0.72 23.43
N SER A 153 -9.81 -0.29 22.83
CA SER A 153 -8.61 -0.12 22.01
C SER A 153 -8.96 0.53 20.68
N LEU A 154 -10.05 0.09 20.05
CA LEU A 154 -10.55 0.63 18.79
C LEU A 154 -10.94 2.12 18.89
N ARG A 155 -11.52 2.57 20.01
CA ARG A 155 -11.78 4.00 20.27
C ARG A 155 -10.49 4.81 20.41
N LYS A 156 -9.45 4.28 21.07
CA LYS A 156 -8.13 4.95 21.16
C LYS A 156 -7.47 5.10 19.78
N LEU A 157 -7.55 4.04 18.96
CA LEU A 157 -7.09 4.02 17.57
C LEU A 157 -7.86 5.03 16.72
N ALA A 158 -9.19 5.01 16.78
CA ALA A 158 -10.06 5.91 16.03
C ALA A 158 -9.87 7.38 16.44
N GLN A 159 -9.68 7.68 17.73
CA GLN A 159 -9.37 9.03 18.20
C GLN A 159 -8.04 9.54 17.65
N ALA A 160 -6.98 8.74 17.74
CA ALA A 160 -5.66 9.08 17.19
C ALA A 160 -5.70 9.30 15.67
N TYR A 161 -6.50 8.51 14.95
CA TYR A 161 -6.74 8.71 13.52
C TYR A 161 -7.57 9.98 13.24
N ALA A 162 -8.59 10.27 14.06
CA ALA A 162 -9.40 11.48 13.95
C ALA A 162 -8.55 12.74 14.14
N ASP A 163 -7.73 12.77 15.20
CA ASP A 163 -6.82 13.85 15.53
C ASP A 163 -5.79 14.10 14.42
N TRP A 164 -5.28 13.04 13.78
CA TRP A 164 -4.46 13.16 12.58
C TRP A 164 -5.25 13.72 11.39
N SER A 165 -6.37 13.10 11.03
CA SER A 165 -7.16 13.46 9.84
C SER A 165 -7.62 14.92 9.80
N LYS A 166 -7.89 15.52 10.97
CA LYS A 166 -8.34 16.91 11.12
C LYS A 166 -7.25 17.96 10.85
N GLN A 167 -5.97 17.58 10.76
CA GLN A 167 -4.85 18.53 10.59
C GLN A 167 -4.69 19.11 9.17
N GLY A 168 -5.63 18.87 8.26
CA GLY A 168 -5.65 19.41 6.90
C GLY A 168 -5.41 18.39 5.78
N SER A 169 -5.40 18.88 4.54
CA SER A 169 -5.56 18.10 3.31
C SER A 169 -4.54 16.96 3.09
N GLY A 170 -4.99 15.92 2.37
CA GLY A 170 -4.18 14.75 2.04
C GLY A 170 -3.94 13.78 3.20
N ARG A 171 -4.59 13.99 4.35
CA ARG A 171 -4.61 13.02 5.46
C ARG A 171 -5.73 12.01 5.28
N MET A 172 -5.45 11.07 4.37
CA MET A 172 -6.30 9.91 4.13
C MET A 172 -5.50 8.60 4.15
N ALA A 173 -6.18 7.50 4.38
CA ALA A 173 -5.65 6.15 4.19
C ALA A 173 -6.69 5.23 3.56
N PHE A 174 -6.22 4.23 2.83
CA PHE A 174 -7.01 3.04 2.56
C PHE A 174 -6.91 2.15 3.79
N ILE A 175 -8.04 1.70 4.34
CA ILE A 175 -8.06 0.79 5.48
C ILE A 175 -8.78 -0.48 5.05
N ALA A 176 -8.11 -1.62 5.20
CA ALA A 176 -8.61 -2.97 4.99
C ALA A 176 -8.77 -3.66 6.36
N PRO A 177 -9.96 -3.59 7.00
CA PRO A 177 -10.25 -4.38 8.18
C PRO A 177 -10.13 -5.88 7.90
N PHE A 178 -9.31 -6.56 8.69
CA PHE A 178 -9.23 -8.02 8.76
C PHE A 178 -9.02 -8.66 7.39
N GLN A 179 -7.98 -8.23 6.67
CA GLN A 179 -7.60 -8.79 5.38
C GLN A 179 -7.40 -10.31 5.45
N GLU A 180 -7.68 -11.01 4.36
CA GLU A 180 -7.51 -12.47 4.24
C GLU A 180 -8.30 -13.30 5.29
N MET A 181 -9.37 -12.73 5.85
CA MET A 181 -10.34 -13.40 6.74
C MET A 181 -10.86 -14.76 6.24
N ASN A 182 -10.83 -14.98 4.93
CA ASN A 182 -11.41 -16.13 4.25
C ASN A 182 -10.48 -17.35 4.17
N ILE A 183 -9.24 -17.24 4.66
CA ILE A 183 -8.27 -18.34 4.78
C ILE A 183 -7.89 -18.63 6.24
N PRO A 184 -7.43 -19.85 6.59
CA PRO A 184 -7.04 -20.16 7.96
C PRO A 184 -5.62 -19.64 8.26
N GLY A 185 -5.50 -18.61 9.09
CA GLY A 185 -4.22 -18.06 9.55
C GLY A 185 -4.35 -17.11 10.73
N GLU A 186 -5.42 -16.30 10.72
CA GLU A 186 -5.67 -15.23 11.68
C GLU A 186 -6.79 -15.59 12.67
N THR A 187 -6.86 -14.89 13.80
CA THR A 187 -7.86 -15.16 14.86
C THR A 187 -9.28 -14.81 14.43
N TYR A 188 -9.43 -13.85 13.52
CA TYR A 188 -10.69 -13.42 12.93
C TYR A 188 -11.13 -14.24 11.71
N SER A 189 -10.33 -15.23 11.29
CA SER A 189 -10.60 -16.02 10.08
C SER A 189 -11.82 -16.94 10.19
N LYS A 190 -12.37 -17.32 9.03
CA LYS A 190 -13.38 -18.39 8.87
C LYS A 190 -14.77 -18.12 9.48
N ASP A 191 -15.09 -16.86 9.76
CA ASP A 191 -16.38 -16.42 10.34
C ASP A 191 -17.04 -15.31 9.48
N PRO A 192 -17.82 -15.67 8.43
CA PRO A 192 -18.37 -14.69 7.49
C PRO A 192 -19.44 -13.76 8.08
N GLN A 193 -20.19 -14.24 9.08
CA GLN A 193 -21.27 -13.48 9.69
C GLN A 193 -20.72 -12.42 10.63
N ASN A 194 -19.86 -12.81 11.58
CA ASN A 194 -19.29 -11.85 12.51
C ASN A 194 -18.26 -10.93 11.86
N PHE A 195 -17.59 -11.35 10.77
CA PHE A 195 -16.75 -10.43 9.99
C PHE A 195 -17.52 -9.20 9.53
N LYS A 196 -18.75 -9.36 9.00
CA LYS A 196 -19.57 -8.23 8.54
C LYS A 196 -19.96 -7.30 9.67
N LEU A 197 -20.33 -7.87 10.82
CA LEU A 197 -20.65 -7.12 12.04
C LEU A 197 -19.43 -6.36 12.58
N ALA A 198 -18.27 -7.01 12.63
CA ALA A 198 -17.00 -6.41 13.05
C ALA A 198 -16.55 -5.28 12.11
N TYR A 199 -16.69 -5.46 10.80
CA TYR A 199 -16.41 -4.45 9.78
C TYR A 199 -17.32 -3.22 9.98
N GLN A 200 -18.63 -3.43 10.13
CA GLN A 200 -19.57 -2.36 10.46
C GLN A 200 -19.20 -1.64 11.75
N ARG A 201 -18.82 -2.37 12.80
CA ARG A 201 -18.48 -1.81 14.11
C ARG A 201 -17.27 -0.88 14.08
N ILE A 202 -16.25 -1.21 13.28
CA ILE A 202 -15.11 -0.32 13.04
C ILE A 202 -15.57 0.99 12.39
N GLN A 203 -16.40 0.94 11.35
CA GLN A 203 -16.92 2.13 10.68
C GLN A 203 -17.73 3.01 11.62
N THR A 204 -18.58 2.40 12.46
CA THR A 204 -19.32 3.10 13.51
C THR A 204 -18.37 3.81 14.47
N ILE A 205 -17.37 3.12 15.05
CA ILE A 205 -16.47 3.72 16.05
C ILE A 205 -15.56 4.81 15.44
N PHE A 206 -15.13 4.67 14.18
CA PHE A 206 -14.44 5.74 13.45
C PHE A 206 -15.33 6.98 13.26
N THR A 207 -16.62 6.77 13.02
CA THR A 207 -17.61 7.86 12.89
C THR A 207 -17.88 8.52 14.24
N GLU A 208 -18.03 7.74 15.32
CA GLU A 208 -18.21 8.21 16.71
C GLU A 208 -17.01 9.04 17.21
N ALA A 209 -15.78 8.64 16.88
CA ALA A 209 -14.57 9.41 17.17
C ALA A 209 -14.45 10.70 16.33
N GLY A 210 -15.37 10.92 15.38
CA GLY A 210 -15.37 12.06 14.48
C GLY A 210 -14.17 12.07 13.55
N VAL A 211 -13.77 10.92 12.99
CA VAL A 211 -12.79 10.88 11.89
C VAL A 211 -13.32 11.72 10.72
N ALA A 212 -12.47 12.54 10.11
CA ALA A 212 -12.91 13.48 9.09
C ALA A 212 -13.53 12.77 7.87
N PRO A 213 -14.66 13.26 7.32
CA PRO A 213 -15.26 12.70 6.12
C PRO A 213 -14.25 12.57 4.95
N GLY A 214 -14.23 11.42 4.29
CA GLY A 214 -13.28 11.12 3.21
C GLY A 214 -11.84 10.84 3.65
N ALA A 215 -11.51 10.90 4.95
CA ALA A 215 -10.18 10.52 5.44
C ALA A 215 -9.94 9.01 5.41
N VAL A 216 -10.97 8.17 5.31
CA VAL A 216 -10.83 6.73 5.11
C VAL A 216 -11.48 6.34 3.79
N ARG A 217 -10.77 5.54 2.99
CA ARG A 217 -11.37 4.72 1.93
C ARG A 217 -11.39 3.28 2.44
N TRP A 218 -12.58 2.73 2.64
CA TRP A 218 -12.79 1.40 3.22
C TRP A 218 -12.58 0.31 2.16
N VAL A 219 -11.71 -0.65 2.47
CA VAL A 219 -11.31 -1.72 1.54
C VAL A 219 -11.80 -3.07 2.06
N PHE A 220 -12.40 -3.85 1.16
CA PHE A 220 -12.64 -5.28 1.39
C PHE A 220 -11.51 -6.08 0.72
N ALA A 221 -10.63 -6.71 1.50
CA ALA A 221 -9.38 -7.34 1.01
C ALA A 221 -9.21 -8.82 1.44
N PRO A 222 -10.02 -9.76 0.92
CA PRO A 222 -9.81 -11.21 1.06
C PRO A 222 -8.52 -11.71 0.39
N ASN A 223 -8.19 -12.98 0.63
CA ASN A 223 -7.32 -13.77 -0.25
C ASN A 223 -8.15 -14.28 -1.45
N GLY A 224 -7.57 -14.34 -2.66
CA GLY A 224 -8.27 -14.88 -3.83
C GLY A 224 -8.67 -16.35 -3.67
N TRP A 225 -7.80 -17.13 -3.02
CA TRP A 225 -8.06 -18.54 -2.70
C TRP A 225 -8.91 -18.71 -1.44
N SER A 226 -9.67 -19.81 -1.40
CA SER A 226 -10.44 -20.25 -0.25
C SER A 226 -10.49 -21.78 -0.20
N GLU A 227 -10.44 -22.36 1.00
CA GLU A 227 -10.45 -23.81 1.23
C GLU A 227 -11.67 -24.53 0.65
N ASN A 228 -12.85 -23.91 0.70
CA ASN A 228 -14.10 -24.47 0.20
C ASN A 228 -15.15 -23.37 -0.10
N ALA A 229 -16.32 -23.76 -0.59
CA ALA A 229 -17.40 -22.83 -0.96
C ALA A 229 -17.94 -21.96 0.20
N GLN A 230 -17.88 -22.45 1.45
CA GLN A 230 -18.33 -21.69 2.64
C GLN A 230 -17.35 -20.56 3.00
N HIS A 231 -16.07 -20.72 2.67
CA HIS A 231 -15.04 -19.72 2.89
C HIS A 231 -14.71 -18.89 1.63
N ARG A 232 -15.57 -18.90 0.61
CA ARG A 232 -15.47 -17.95 -0.52
C ARG A 232 -15.65 -16.52 -0.03
N PHE A 233 -14.90 -15.58 -0.61
CA PHE A 233 -14.88 -14.19 -0.13
C PHE A 233 -16.23 -13.47 -0.29
N GLU A 234 -17.05 -13.85 -1.26
CA GLU A 234 -18.39 -13.34 -1.48
C GLU A 234 -19.27 -13.49 -0.22
N ASN A 235 -19.03 -14.54 0.58
CA ASN A 235 -19.75 -14.78 1.83
C ASN A 235 -19.39 -13.75 2.93
N TYR A 236 -18.24 -13.08 2.84
CA TYR A 236 -17.75 -12.08 3.80
C TYR A 236 -18.08 -10.64 3.39
N TYR A 237 -18.44 -10.39 2.13
CA TYR A 237 -18.63 -9.04 1.62
C TYR A 237 -19.68 -8.25 2.45
N PRO A 238 -19.32 -7.10 3.05
CA PRO A 238 -20.20 -6.37 3.96
C PRO A 238 -21.18 -5.42 3.24
N GLY A 239 -21.18 -5.42 1.90
CA GLY A 239 -22.11 -4.67 1.06
C GLY A 239 -21.51 -3.40 0.45
N SER A 240 -22.05 -2.98 -0.70
CA SER A 240 -21.54 -1.89 -1.53
C SER A 240 -21.55 -0.51 -0.85
N ALA A 241 -22.45 -0.29 0.12
CA ALA A 241 -22.51 0.94 0.91
C ALA A 241 -21.39 1.04 1.96
N ARG A 242 -20.69 -0.06 2.29
CA ARG A 242 -19.62 -0.11 3.30
C ARG A 242 -18.22 -0.16 2.71
N VAL A 243 -18.09 -0.34 1.40
CA VAL A 243 -16.81 -0.62 0.74
C VAL A 243 -16.57 0.38 -0.38
N ASP A 244 -15.52 1.18 -0.29
CA ASP A 244 -15.07 2.08 -1.36
C ASP A 244 -14.29 1.31 -2.43
N VAL A 245 -13.49 0.34 -2.01
CA VAL A 245 -12.58 -0.43 -2.88
C VAL A 245 -12.70 -1.92 -2.57
N VAL A 246 -12.87 -2.76 -3.59
CA VAL A 246 -12.67 -4.21 -3.43
C VAL A 246 -11.25 -4.58 -3.83
N ALA A 247 -10.65 -5.51 -3.13
CA ALA A 247 -9.27 -5.90 -3.36
C ALA A 247 -9.05 -7.38 -3.04
N PHE A 248 -7.92 -7.95 -3.45
CA PHE A 248 -7.51 -9.27 -2.97
C PHE A 248 -6.00 -9.48 -2.93
N SER A 249 -5.57 -10.41 -2.09
CA SER A 249 -4.21 -10.96 -2.08
C SER A 249 -4.14 -12.20 -2.97
N SER A 250 -3.21 -12.22 -3.94
CA SER A 250 -2.89 -13.40 -4.75
C SER A 250 -1.41 -13.40 -5.17
N TYR A 251 -0.78 -14.57 -5.18
CA TYR A 251 0.68 -14.73 -5.29
C TYR A 251 1.06 -15.88 -6.25
N ASN A 252 2.14 -15.73 -7.01
CA ASN A 252 2.79 -16.84 -7.72
C ASN A 252 3.84 -17.50 -6.81
N TRP A 253 3.45 -18.61 -6.18
CA TRP A 253 4.31 -19.38 -5.27
C TRP A 253 5.37 -20.22 -5.97
N GLY A 254 5.26 -20.46 -7.28
CA GLY A 254 6.23 -21.25 -8.05
C GLY A 254 6.58 -22.58 -7.39
N HIS A 255 7.85 -22.94 -7.44
CA HIS A 255 8.42 -24.10 -6.75
C HIS A 255 9.21 -23.69 -5.50
N CYS A 256 8.79 -22.59 -4.87
CA CYS A 256 9.33 -22.14 -3.59
C CYS A 256 9.31 -23.27 -2.55
N ARG A 257 10.41 -23.43 -1.81
CA ARG A 257 10.64 -24.59 -0.95
C ARG A 257 9.58 -24.77 0.14
N ASN A 258 9.02 -23.66 0.63
CA ASN A 258 8.09 -23.58 1.75
C ASN A 258 6.60 -23.70 1.37
N ALA A 259 6.27 -23.77 0.07
CA ALA A 259 4.93 -24.13 -0.39
C ALA A 259 4.82 -25.66 -0.52
N SER A 260 3.70 -26.26 -0.09
CA SER A 260 3.38 -27.67 -0.41
C SER A 260 2.69 -27.82 -1.76
N TRP A 261 2.07 -26.76 -2.27
CA TRP A 261 1.42 -26.66 -3.59
C TRP A 261 2.37 -26.09 -4.67
N LYS A 262 3.52 -26.73 -4.88
CA LYS A 262 4.61 -26.23 -5.75
C LYS A 262 4.21 -26.26 -7.24
N GLN A 263 3.70 -25.15 -7.75
CA GLN A 263 3.38 -24.94 -9.15
C GLN A 263 3.65 -23.47 -9.54
N TRP A 264 4.38 -23.28 -10.65
CA TRP A 264 4.45 -21.98 -11.32
C TRP A 264 3.11 -21.63 -11.95
N LYS A 265 2.58 -20.45 -11.62
CA LYS A 265 1.33 -19.93 -12.19
C LYS A 265 1.59 -18.66 -12.98
N THR A 266 1.05 -18.62 -14.19
CA THR A 266 0.97 -17.40 -15.01
C THR A 266 0.13 -16.34 -14.32
N PRO A 267 0.29 -15.04 -14.65
CA PRO A 267 -0.57 -14.00 -14.08
C PRO A 267 -2.06 -14.18 -14.41
N GLN A 268 -2.41 -14.85 -15.52
CA GLN A 268 -3.78 -15.22 -15.84
C GLN A 268 -4.36 -16.16 -14.78
N GLU A 269 -3.66 -17.25 -14.47
CA GLU A 269 -4.04 -18.23 -13.44
C GLU A 269 -4.03 -17.67 -12.01
N VAL A 270 -3.32 -16.56 -11.76
CA VAL A 270 -3.23 -15.91 -10.44
C VAL A 270 -4.31 -14.86 -10.22
N PHE A 271 -4.77 -14.17 -11.27
CA PHE A 271 -5.62 -12.97 -11.12
C PHE A 271 -6.97 -13.04 -11.84
N GLU A 272 -7.10 -13.75 -12.97
CA GLU A 272 -8.25 -13.53 -13.87
C GLU A 272 -9.58 -13.89 -13.21
N SER A 273 -9.70 -15.11 -12.68
CA SER A 273 -10.91 -15.61 -12.03
C SER A 273 -11.37 -14.70 -10.88
N ASP A 274 -10.44 -14.26 -10.03
CA ASP A 274 -10.74 -13.43 -8.86
C ASP A 274 -11.16 -12.01 -9.26
N ILE A 275 -10.55 -11.42 -10.30
CA ILE A 275 -11.00 -10.13 -10.85
C ILE A 275 -12.44 -10.23 -11.39
N GLN A 276 -12.79 -11.31 -12.11
CA GLN A 276 -14.16 -11.48 -12.63
C GLN A 276 -15.16 -11.67 -11.48
N ARG A 277 -14.83 -12.49 -10.48
CA ARG A 277 -15.65 -12.67 -9.27
C ARG A 277 -15.85 -11.36 -8.50
N MET A 278 -14.80 -10.53 -8.38
CA MET A 278 -14.90 -9.19 -7.77
C MET A 278 -15.84 -8.26 -8.54
N ARG A 279 -15.80 -8.26 -9.88
CA ARG A 279 -16.71 -7.48 -10.72
C ARG A 279 -18.18 -7.89 -10.54
N VAL A 280 -18.45 -9.19 -10.39
CA VAL A 280 -19.81 -9.72 -10.15
C VAL A 280 -20.29 -9.39 -8.74
N MET A 281 -19.44 -9.57 -7.73
CA MET A 281 -19.75 -9.30 -6.32
C MET A 281 -19.95 -7.80 -6.03
N ALA A 282 -19.19 -6.93 -6.69
CA ALA A 282 -19.16 -5.50 -6.44
C ALA A 282 -19.11 -4.67 -7.75
N PRO A 283 -20.17 -4.66 -8.56
CA PRO A 283 -20.21 -3.93 -9.82
C PRO A 283 -19.86 -2.45 -9.64
N GLY A 284 -19.03 -1.92 -10.55
CA GLY A 284 -18.59 -0.53 -10.56
C GLY A 284 -17.55 -0.15 -9.50
N LYS A 285 -17.27 -0.99 -8.49
CA LYS A 285 -16.24 -0.69 -7.49
C LYS A 285 -14.83 -0.82 -8.11
N PRO A 286 -13.89 0.09 -7.76
CA PRO A 286 -12.49 -0.06 -8.14
C PRO A 286 -11.91 -1.34 -7.55
N ILE A 287 -11.14 -2.08 -8.35
CA ILE A 287 -10.45 -3.30 -7.94
C ILE A 287 -8.98 -2.96 -7.67
N PHE A 288 -8.46 -3.32 -6.50
CA PHE A 288 -7.03 -3.29 -6.18
C PHE A 288 -6.47 -4.71 -6.05
N ILE A 289 -5.18 -4.89 -6.32
CA ILE A 289 -4.44 -6.06 -5.79
C ILE A 289 -3.86 -5.63 -4.44
N ALA A 290 -4.45 -6.13 -3.36
CA ALA A 290 -4.14 -5.73 -1.98
C ALA A 290 -2.73 -6.15 -1.57
N GLN A 291 -2.29 -7.31 -2.05
CA GLN A 291 -0.94 -7.83 -1.94
C GLN A 291 -0.66 -8.77 -3.12
N THR A 292 0.53 -8.70 -3.71
CA THR A 292 1.01 -9.74 -4.62
C THR A 292 2.53 -9.81 -4.65
N ALA A 293 3.07 -10.99 -4.93
CA ALA A 293 4.45 -11.19 -5.32
C ALA A 293 4.61 -12.47 -6.15
N THR A 294 5.81 -12.61 -6.74
CA THR A 294 6.25 -13.84 -7.40
C THR A 294 7.62 -14.26 -6.86
N THR A 295 7.79 -15.56 -6.70
CA THR A 295 9.11 -16.18 -6.45
C THR A 295 9.95 -16.17 -7.74
N SER A 296 11.27 -16.33 -7.65
CA SER A 296 12.09 -16.73 -8.80
C SER A 296 12.19 -18.25 -8.99
N TYR A 297 11.72 -19.05 -8.03
CA TYR A 297 11.85 -20.51 -8.07
C TYR A 297 10.87 -21.14 -9.07
N THR A 298 11.42 -21.59 -10.19
CA THR A 298 10.78 -22.46 -11.18
C THR A 298 11.02 -23.94 -10.83
N GLN A 299 10.44 -24.88 -11.57
CA GLN A 299 10.69 -26.32 -11.40
C GLN A 299 12.20 -26.66 -11.52
N SER A 300 12.94 -25.92 -12.35
CA SER A 300 14.38 -26.07 -12.56
C SER A 300 15.24 -25.28 -11.54
N GLY A 301 14.62 -24.62 -10.56
CA GLY A 301 15.30 -23.80 -9.55
C GLY A 301 15.08 -22.29 -9.71
N ALA A 302 15.82 -21.51 -8.92
CA ALA A 302 15.75 -20.05 -8.92
C ALA A 302 16.20 -19.47 -10.28
N THR A 303 15.38 -18.62 -10.90
CA THR A 303 15.62 -18.06 -12.23
C THR A 303 15.10 -16.63 -12.30
N SER A 304 15.98 -15.64 -12.18
CA SER A 304 15.62 -14.22 -12.22
C SER A 304 14.85 -13.83 -13.48
N SER A 305 15.18 -14.42 -14.64
CA SER A 305 14.47 -14.13 -15.90
C SER A 305 13.01 -14.60 -15.91
N ALA A 306 12.66 -15.63 -15.13
CA ALA A 306 11.27 -16.09 -14.99
C ALA A 306 10.46 -15.10 -14.14
N LYS A 307 11.06 -14.62 -13.04
CA LYS A 307 10.50 -13.54 -12.21
C LYS A 307 10.33 -12.25 -13.01
N ASP A 308 11.33 -11.86 -13.80
CA ASP A 308 11.28 -10.67 -14.65
C ASP A 308 10.19 -10.76 -15.73
N ARG A 309 10.00 -11.92 -16.37
CA ARG A 309 8.88 -12.13 -17.32
C ARG A 309 7.54 -11.99 -16.61
N TRP A 310 7.34 -12.72 -15.50
CA TRP A 310 6.10 -12.67 -14.73
C TRP A 310 5.74 -11.25 -14.27
N LEU A 311 6.72 -10.45 -13.85
CA LEU A 311 6.51 -9.05 -13.48
C LEU A 311 6.01 -8.18 -14.65
N ARG A 312 6.58 -8.35 -15.86
CA ARG A 312 6.10 -7.65 -17.07
C ARG A 312 4.67 -8.06 -17.42
N ASP A 313 4.45 -9.38 -17.49
CA ASP A 313 3.18 -9.96 -17.90
C ASP A 313 2.05 -9.61 -16.91
N ALA A 314 2.32 -9.68 -15.60
CA ALA A 314 1.34 -9.39 -14.55
C ALA A 314 0.89 -7.94 -14.57
N TYR A 315 1.82 -6.98 -14.63
CA TYR A 315 1.47 -5.56 -14.62
C TYR A 315 0.74 -5.17 -15.91
N ALA A 316 1.19 -5.67 -17.08
CA ALA A 316 0.48 -5.45 -18.35
C ALA A 316 -0.96 -6.00 -18.31
N GLN A 317 -1.15 -7.23 -17.83
CA GLN A 317 -2.48 -7.84 -17.69
C GLN A 317 -3.36 -7.08 -16.69
N LEU A 318 -2.85 -6.75 -15.50
CA LEU A 318 -3.63 -6.04 -14.48
C LEU A 318 -4.10 -4.66 -14.96
N ALA A 319 -3.24 -3.93 -15.68
CA ALA A 319 -3.59 -2.67 -16.32
C ALA A 319 -4.67 -2.85 -17.40
N ALA A 320 -4.53 -3.84 -18.29
CA ALA A 320 -5.53 -4.17 -19.30
C ALA A 320 -6.89 -4.60 -18.70
N MET A 321 -6.86 -5.34 -17.59
CA MET A 321 -8.04 -5.71 -16.80
C MET A 321 -8.63 -4.54 -15.98
N GLY A 322 -8.02 -3.34 -16.04
CA GLY A 322 -8.59 -2.13 -15.44
C GLY A 322 -8.48 -2.05 -13.92
N VAL A 323 -7.58 -2.83 -13.31
CA VAL A 323 -7.23 -2.71 -11.89
C VAL A 323 -6.76 -1.28 -11.62
N ARG A 324 -7.15 -0.73 -10.47
CA ARG A 324 -6.96 0.68 -10.10
C ARG A 324 -5.76 0.91 -9.18
N GLY A 325 -5.31 -0.13 -8.47
CA GLY A 325 -4.10 -0.10 -7.64
C GLY A 325 -3.47 -1.48 -7.48
N ILE A 326 -2.15 -1.55 -7.42
CA ILE A 326 -1.37 -2.80 -7.25
C ILE A 326 -0.37 -2.58 -6.12
N LEU A 327 -0.51 -3.30 -5.01
CA LEU A 327 0.47 -3.29 -3.92
C LEU A 327 1.34 -4.54 -3.98
N TYR A 328 2.63 -4.36 -4.26
CA TYR A 328 3.59 -5.47 -4.31
C TYR A 328 4.22 -5.74 -2.94
N PHE A 329 4.33 -7.01 -2.57
CA PHE A 329 4.92 -7.46 -1.30
C PHE A 329 6.45 -7.58 -1.41
N ASN A 330 7.18 -6.47 -1.30
CA ASN A 330 8.63 -6.43 -1.47
C ASN A 330 9.38 -6.77 -0.15
N ILE A 331 9.12 -7.98 0.36
CA ILE A 331 9.64 -8.49 1.63
C ILE A 331 10.03 -9.95 1.46
N ASP A 332 11.31 -10.29 1.56
CA ASP A 332 11.72 -11.69 1.58
C ASP A 332 11.27 -12.40 2.84
N LYS A 333 10.64 -13.57 2.64
CA LYS A 333 9.90 -14.22 3.71
C LYS A 333 9.72 -15.73 3.46
N GLU A 334 8.51 -16.21 3.20
CA GLU A 334 8.25 -17.61 2.87
C GLU A 334 8.96 -18.00 1.57
N CYS A 335 9.08 -17.02 0.66
CA CYS A 335 9.84 -17.11 -0.59
C CYS A 335 10.64 -15.81 -0.81
N ASP A 336 11.41 -15.77 -1.89
CA ASP A 336 12.18 -14.63 -2.38
C ASP A 336 11.28 -13.56 -3.03
N TRP A 337 10.29 -13.06 -2.30
CA TRP A 337 9.25 -12.18 -2.84
C TRP A 337 9.79 -10.84 -3.33
N ALA A 338 10.80 -10.26 -2.67
CA ALA A 338 11.30 -8.95 -3.03
C ALA A 338 11.82 -8.92 -4.48
N PHE A 339 11.44 -7.89 -5.23
CA PHE A 339 11.99 -7.58 -6.55
C PHE A 339 13.19 -6.61 -6.45
N TYR A 340 13.30 -5.86 -5.34
CA TYR A 340 14.38 -4.90 -5.09
C TYR A 340 14.90 -4.96 -3.65
N SER A 341 16.22 -4.80 -3.49
CA SER A 341 16.91 -4.50 -2.24
C SER A 341 18.03 -3.49 -2.49
N ASP A 342 18.51 -2.80 -1.44
CA ASP A 342 19.63 -1.84 -1.56
C ASP A 342 21.02 -2.50 -1.68
N ARG A 343 21.09 -3.82 -1.98
CA ARG A 343 22.31 -4.63 -1.90
C ARG A 343 22.50 -5.62 -3.05
N ASP A 344 21.50 -6.47 -3.26
CA ASP A 344 21.66 -7.74 -3.97
C ASP A 344 20.50 -8.08 -4.93
N ARG A 345 19.50 -7.19 -5.06
CA ARG A 345 18.36 -7.48 -5.93
C ARG A 345 17.77 -6.28 -6.66
N ASN A 346 17.49 -6.50 -7.94
CA ASN A 346 17.07 -5.51 -8.90
C ASN A 346 16.44 -6.21 -10.13
N SER A 347 15.25 -6.81 -9.94
CA SER A 347 14.48 -7.47 -11.00
C SER A 347 13.99 -6.48 -12.06
N ALA A 348 14.75 -6.34 -13.15
CA ALA A 348 14.49 -5.40 -14.24
C ALA A 348 13.06 -5.50 -14.80
N GLY A 349 12.43 -6.67 -14.74
CA GLY A 349 11.06 -6.87 -15.17
C GLY A 349 10.05 -5.98 -14.45
N TYR A 350 10.26 -5.64 -13.18
CA TYR A 350 9.40 -4.66 -12.48
C TYR A 350 9.54 -3.27 -13.10
N ARG A 351 10.79 -2.77 -13.22
CA ARG A 351 11.11 -1.44 -13.76
C ARG A 351 10.54 -1.29 -15.19
N ASP A 352 10.79 -2.29 -16.03
CA ASP A 352 10.32 -2.30 -17.41
C ASP A 352 8.78 -2.29 -17.49
N ALA A 353 8.10 -2.99 -16.58
CA ALA A 353 6.64 -3.03 -16.54
C ALA A 353 6.01 -1.71 -16.09
N VAL A 354 6.54 -1.09 -15.03
CA VAL A 354 5.98 0.17 -14.51
C VAL A 354 6.31 1.38 -15.38
N ALA A 355 7.23 1.25 -16.34
CA ALA A 355 7.47 2.26 -17.36
C ALA A 355 6.23 2.53 -18.23
N LEU A 356 5.33 1.53 -18.40
CA LEU A 356 4.12 1.65 -19.22
C LEU A 356 3.25 2.88 -18.84
N PRO A 357 2.67 3.61 -19.82
CA PRO A 357 1.89 4.83 -19.55
C PRO A 357 0.65 4.65 -18.66
N ALA A 358 0.17 3.42 -18.48
CA ALA A 358 -0.95 3.11 -17.59
C ALA A 358 -0.64 3.38 -16.11
N PHE A 359 0.63 3.36 -15.71
CA PHE A 359 1.06 3.55 -14.32
C PHE A 359 1.52 4.98 -14.06
N GLY A 360 0.99 5.57 -12.98
CA GLY A 360 1.25 6.97 -12.63
C GLY A 360 1.23 7.22 -11.13
N TYR A 361 1.96 8.26 -10.73
CA TYR A 361 2.01 8.75 -9.36
C TYR A 361 0.86 9.72 -9.07
N VAL A 362 0.19 9.54 -7.94
CA VAL A 362 -0.81 10.48 -7.41
C VAL A 362 -0.46 10.83 -5.97
N ALA A 363 -0.20 12.12 -5.72
CA ALA A 363 0.11 12.62 -4.39
C ALA A 363 -1.11 12.54 -3.43
N PRO A 364 -0.91 12.42 -2.10
CA PRO A 364 -1.99 12.18 -1.14
C PRO A 364 -3.14 13.20 -1.19
N ALA A 365 -2.85 14.49 -1.38
CA ALA A 365 -3.86 15.54 -1.49
C ALA A 365 -4.67 15.51 -2.80
N ASN A 366 -4.16 14.85 -3.85
CA ASN A 366 -4.91 14.61 -5.07
C ASN A 366 -5.70 13.31 -4.95
N LEU A 367 -5.11 12.25 -4.41
CA LEU A 367 -5.77 10.97 -4.17
C LEU A 367 -6.97 11.09 -3.21
N ALA A 368 -6.89 11.97 -2.20
CA ALA A 368 -8.01 12.30 -1.32
C ALA A 368 -9.24 12.90 -2.02
N ARG A 369 -9.06 13.47 -3.22
CA ARG A 369 -10.10 14.14 -4.03
C ARG A 369 -10.40 13.40 -5.34
N MET A 370 -9.84 12.20 -5.49
CA MET A 370 -9.86 11.42 -6.71
C MET A 370 -10.99 10.39 -6.62
N GLU A 371 -11.88 10.41 -7.60
CA GLU A 371 -12.79 9.30 -7.82
C GLU A 371 -12.03 8.14 -8.48
N LEU A 372 -12.25 6.94 -7.93
CA LEU A 372 -11.51 5.73 -8.32
C LEU A 372 -12.33 4.79 -9.21
N SER A 373 -13.67 4.92 -9.18
CA SER A 373 -14.58 4.29 -10.13
C SER A 373 -14.33 4.80 -11.56
N ARG A 374 -14.81 4.03 -12.54
CA ARG A 374 -14.88 4.46 -13.93
C ARG A 374 -16.14 5.27 -14.20
#